data_AF-A0A645JAW2-F1
#
_entry.id   AF-A0A645JAW2-F1
#
_cell.length_a   1.000
_cell.length_b   1.000
_cell.length_c   1.000
_cell.angle_alpha   90.00
_cell.angle_beta   90.00
_cell.angle_gamma   90.00
#
_symmetry.space_group_name_H-M   'P 1'
#
loop_
_entity.id
_entity.type
_entity.pdbx_description
1 polymer ?
#
loop_
_entity_poly.entity_id
_entity_poly.type
_entity_poly.pdbx_seq_one_letter_code
_entity_poly.pdbx_strand_id
1 'polypeptide(L)' 'MNPIPKQEINNSVYLQENGAGILARSAEEVGAIVSRLSGDRDALAEMRRRALRLAFPNAAERLVDAILGETVRTEGS' A
#
# COMPACT_ATOMS: atom_id res chain seq x y z
N MET A 1 -3.20 -1.79 19.77
CA MET A 1 -2.35 -1.69 18.57
C MET A 1 -1.29 -0.65 18.87
N ASN A 2 0.00 -1.00 18.81
CA ASN A 2 1.10 -0.04 18.99
C ASN A 2 1.62 0.31 17.59
N PRO A 3 1.24 1.46 16.99
CA PRO A 3 1.65 1.80 15.64
C PRO A 3 3.17 1.94 15.60
N ILE A 4 3.83 1.36 14.59
CA ILE A 4 5.26 1.57 14.39
C ILE A 4 5.40 3.01 13.87
N PRO A 5 6.13 3.90 14.58
CA PRO A 5 6.27 5.28 14.16
C PRO A 5 6.79 5.38 12.73
N LYS A 6 6.25 6.32 11.94
CA LYS A 6 6.59 6.61 10.53
C LYS A 6 6.10 5.60 9.49
N GLN A 7 5.42 4.50 9.87
CA GLN A 7 4.86 3.56 8.88
C GLN A 7 3.93 4.26 7.87
N GLU A 8 3.10 5.19 8.32
CA GLU A 8 2.16 5.91 7.46
C GLU A 8 2.86 6.76 6.39
N ILE A 9 3.97 7.43 6.76
CA ILE A 9 4.77 8.24 5.85
C ILE A 9 5.49 7.35 4.84
N ASN A 10 6.13 6.27 5.31
CA ASN A 10 6.84 5.34 4.44
C ASN A 10 5.88 4.66 3.45
N ASN A 11 4.68 4.27 3.90
CA ASN A 11 3.65 3.71 3.05
C ASN A 11 3.21 4.72 1.97
N SER A 12 3.05 5.99 2.35
CA SER A 12 2.64 7.04 1.43
C SER A 12 3.70 7.31 0.35
N VAL A 13 4.99 7.34 0.71
CA VAL A 13 6.11 7.45 -0.24
C VAL A 13 6.14 6.24 -1.17
N TYR A 14 6.05 5.02 -0.63
CA TYR A 14 6.04 3.80 -1.42
C TYR A 14 4.90 3.76 -2.44
N LEU A 15 3.69 4.17 -2.05
CA LEU A 15 2.54 4.28 -2.95
C LEU A 15 2.79 5.29 -4.07
N GLN A 16 3.40 6.44 -3.76
CA GLN A 16 3.74 7.46 -4.75
C GLN A 16 4.79 6.99 -5.75
N GLU A 17 5.89 6.39 -5.27
CA GLU A 17 6.96 5.87 -6.13
C GLU A 17 6.46 4.80 -7.11
N ASN A 18 5.48 4.00 -6.70
CA ASN A 18 4.87 2.98 -7.56
C ASN A 18 3.71 3.51 -8.43
N GLY A 19 3.36 4.80 -8.32
CA GLY A 19 2.23 5.41 -9.01
C GLY A 19 0.87 4.84 -8.59
N ALA A 20 0.79 4.25 -7.39
CA ALA A 20 -0.44 3.72 -6.78
C ALA A 20 -1.15 4.74 -5.87
N GLY A 21 -0.51 5.88 -5.63
CA GLY A 21 -1.07 6.99 -4.87
C GLY A 21 -0.33 8.29 -5.17
N ILE A 22 -0.81 9.40 -4.61
CA ILE A 22 -0.17 10.71 -4.72
C ILE A 22 -0.06 11.27 -3.30
N LEU A 23 1.16 11.60 -2.87
CA LEU A 23 1.39 12.26 -1.59
C LEU A 23 1.28 13.77 -1.78
N ALA A 24 0.15 14.34 -1.37
CA ALA A 24 -0.06 15.79 -1.34
C ALA A 24 0.78 16.44 -0.23
N ARG A 25 1.34 17.61 -0.51
CA ARG A 25 2.16 18.42 0.41
C ARG A 25 1.35 19.51 1.11
N SER A 26 0.14 19.80 0.63
CA SER A 26 -0.78 20.77 1.23
C SER A 26 -2.24 20.42 0.96
N ALA A 27 -3.16 21.04 1.69
CA ALA A 27 -4.60 20.89 1.47
C ALA A 27 -5.05 21.44 0.10
N GLU A 28 -4.40 22.50 -0.39
CA GLU A 28 -4.66 23.06 -1.71
C GLU A 28 -4.33 22.07 -2.82
N GLU A 29 -3.20 21.36 -2.69
CA GLU A 29 -2.78 20.33 -3.65
C GLU A 29 -3.77 19.18 -3.73
N VAL A 30 -4.41 18.81 -2.60
CA VAL A 30 -5.47 17.78 -2.59
C VAL A 30 -6.60 18.14 -3.56
N GLY A 31 -7.05 19.40 -3.55
CA GLY A 31 -8.11 19.87 -4.45
C GLY A 31 -7.72 19.74 -5.92
N ALA A 32 -6.49 20.15 -6.26
CA ALA A 32 -5.95 20.03 -7.61
C ALA A 32 -5.83 18.56 -8.06
N ILE A 33 -5.34 17.68 -7.17
CA ILE A 33 -5.21 16.23 -7.45
C ILE A 33 -6.58 15.60 -7.71
N VAL A 34 -7.57 15.89 -6.86
CA VAL A 34 -8.92 15.34 -7.00
C VAL A 34 -9.57 15.83 -8.28
N SER A 35 -9.43 17.11 -8.60
CA SER A 35 -9.96 17.69 -9.85
C SER A 35 -9.33 17.02 -11.08
N ARG A 36 -8.00 16.87 -11.10
CA ARG A 36 -7.26 16.18 -12.17
C ARG A 36 -7.74 14.74 -12.36
N LEU A 37 -7.80 13.94 -11.30
CA LEU A 37 -8.20 12.52 -11.39
C LEU A 37 -9.68 12.33 -11.72
N SER A 38 -10.52 13.32 -11.39
CA SER A 38 -11.93 13.31 -11.75
C SER A 38 -12.16 13.64 -13.22
N GLY A 39 -11.33 14.53 -13.79
CA GLY A 39 -11.35 14.90 -15.20
C GLY A 39 -10.61 13.92 -16.12
N ASP A 40 -9.60 13.21 -15.62
CA ASP A 40 -8.81 12.23 -16.35
C ASP A 40 -9.05 10.81 -15.82
N ARG A 41 -10.04 10.14 -16.42
CA ARG A 41 -10.44 8.78 -16.04
C ARG A 41 -9.37 7.75 -16.36
N ASP A 42 -8.54 7.98 -17.35
CA ASP A 42 -7.46 7.06 -17.72
C ASP A 42 -6.33 7.10 -16.70
N ALA A 43 -5.95 8.29 -16.23
CA ALA A 43 -5.00 8.45 -15.14
C ALA A 43 -5.50 7.77 -13.84
N LEU A 44 -6.77 7.94 -13.51
CA LEU A 44 -7.38 7.27 -12.35
C LEU A 44 -7.41 5.75 -12.51
N ALA A 45 -7.77 5.24 -13.69
CA ALA A 45 -7.79 3.81 -13.97
C ALA A 45 -6.39 3.19 -13.90
N GLU A 46 -5.36 3.90 -14.39
CA GLU A 46 -3.97 3.47 -14.31
C GLU A 46 -3.48 3.42 -12.86
N MET A 47 -3.75 4.45 -12.07
CA MET A 47 -3.41 4.46 -10.64
C MET A 47 -4.08 3.29 -9.90
N ARG A 48 -5.34 2.99 -10.22
CA ARG A 48 -6.07 1.83 -9.68
C ARG A 48 -5.41 0.50 -10.06
N ARG A 49 -5.01 0.32 -11.33
CA ARG A 49 -4.29 -0.89 -11.77
C ARG A 49 -2.98 -1.08 -11.01
N ARG A 50 -2.22 -0.01 -10.79
CA ARG A 50 -0.98 -0.04 -10.01
C ARG A 50 -1.23 -0.39 -8.55
N ALA A 51 -2.24 0.20 -7.92
CA ALA A 51 -2.62 -0.14 -6.56
C ALA A 51 -3.00 -1.63 -6.41
N LEU A 52 -3.75 -2.18 -7.37
CA LEU A 52 -4.09 -3.61 -7.36
C LEU A 52 -2.88 -4.53 -7.52
N ARG A 53 -1.85 -4.11 -8.27
CA ARG A 53 -0.59 -4.86 -8.38
C ARG A 53 0.22 -4.89 -7.09
N LEU A 54 0.13 -3.84 -6.28
CA LEU A 54 0.79 -3.77 -4.97
C LEU A 54 0.00 -4.50 -3.88
N ALA A 55 -1.29 -4.73 -4.10
CA ALA A 55 -2.14 -5.38 -3.13
C ALA A 55 -1.62 -6.78 -2.83
N PHE A 56 -1.46 -7.07 -1.55
CA PHE A 56 -1.11 -8.40 -1.06
C PHE A 56 -2.27 -8.91 -0.18
N PRO A 57 -3.35 -9.42 -0.81
CA PRO A 57 -4.48 -9.94 -0.05
C PRO A 57 -4.01 -11.07 0.86
N ASN A 58 -4.64 -11.19 2.02
CA ASN A 58 -4.35 -12.23 3.02
C ASN A 58 -2.91 -12.17 3.56
N ALA A 59 -2.26 -11.01 3.50
CA ALA A 59 -0.89 -10.80 4.00
C ALA A 59 -0.66 -11.36 5.41
N ALA A 60 -1.60 -11.08 6.31
CA ALA A 60 -1.53 -11.50 7.70
C ALA A 60 -1.68 -13.03 7.85
N GLU A 61 -2.64 -13.64 7.14
CA GLU A 61 -2.84 -15.10 7.14
C GLU A 61 -1.60 -15.82 6.61
N ARG A 62 -1.08 -15.35 5.47
CA ARG A 62 0.15 -15.91 4.88
C ARG A 62 1.36 -15.78 5.80
N LEU A 63 1.46 -14.70 6.56
CA LEU A 63 2.51 -14.51 7.55
C LEU A 63 2.37 -15.51 8.71
N VAL A 64 1.14 -15.70 9.21
CA VAL A 64 0.85 -16.69 10.27
C VAL A 64 1.20 -18.10 9.80
N ASP A 65 0.77 -18.48 8.59
CA ASP A 65 1.08 -19.79 8.01
C ASP A 65 2.60 -20.02 7.89
N ALA A 66 3.36 -18.99 7.49
CA ALA A 66 4.81 -19.07 7.39
C ALA A 66 5.47 -19.29 8.76
N ILE A 67 5.09 -18.50 9.78
CA ILE A 67 5.64 -18.62 11.14
C ILE A 67 5.33 -19.99 11.74
N LEU A 68 4.07 -20.44 11.66
CA LEU A 68 3.67 -21.74 12.19
C LEU A 68 4.33 -22.91 11.43
N GLY A 69 4.44 -22.79 10.10
CA GLY A 69 5.12 -23.79 9.26
C GLY A 69 6.63 -23.90 9.53
N GLU A 70 7.31 -22.80 9.88
CA GLU A 70 8.72 -22.81 10.31
C GLU A 70 8.89 -23.44 11.70
N THR A 71 7.96 -23.17 12.61
CA THR A 71 8.00 -23.70 13.98
C THR A 71 7.93 -25.24 13.97
N VAL A 72 7.02 -25.82 13.18
CA VAL A 72 6.88 -27.28 13.02
C VAL A 72 8.12 -27.94 12.42
N ARG A 73 8.86 -27.24 11.54
CA ARG A 73 10.11 -27.78 10.97
C ARG A 73 11.28 -27.79 11.95
N THR A 74 11.24 -26.93 12.95
CA THR A 74 12.33 -26.78 13.94
C THR A 74 12.19 -27.78 15.10
N GLU A 75 10.96 -28.22 15.41
CA GLU A 75 10.69 -29.22 16.47
C GLU A 75 10.82 -30.68 15.99
N GLY A 76 11.06 -30.91 14.70
CA GLY A 76 11.22 -32.23 14.10
C GLY A 76 12.65 -32.61 13.69
N SER A 77 13.67 -31.85 14.11
CA SER A 77 15.11 -32.14 13.86
C SER A 77 15.88 -32.39 15.15
#